data_AF-A0A936BW43-F1
#
_entry.id   AF-A0A936BW43-F1
#
_cell.length_a   1.000
_cell.length_b   1.000
_cell.length_c   1.000
_cell.angle_alpha   90.00
_cell.angle_beta   90.00
_cell.angle_gamma   90.00
#
_symmetry.space_group_name_H-M   'P 1'
#
loop_
_entity.id
_entity.type
_entity.pdbx_description
1 polymer ?
#
loop_
_entity_poly.entity_id
_entity_poly.type
_entity_poly.pdbx_seq_one_letter_code
_entity_poly.pdbx_strand_id
1 'polypeptide(L)'
;MRTLTSATNSLAQIYWIPLTAVLLASCSGTGTNWNMSSLTGPAATPPAYTADQIAGRYGLAAFQRDEDRTRTETEARQQCRQPYEIVKGPGGGVVMHLADQSQPQELQLKGLTGGKTFIGPEGEAGGDQDREVVSFDGKVLVLRWVSSEIASRYGTAVYVRCEGTTPTTKRKSTARKTAAKSPSKAAPKAQKNTPVFMAPPQDPDDDPPPNSN
;
A
#
# COMPACT_ATOMS: atom_id res chain seq x y z
N MET A 1 -2.07 62.46 28.52
CA MET A 1 -1.63 63.24 29.69
C MET A 1 -0.85 62.30 30.60
N ARG A 2 0.43 62.61 30.84
CA ARG A 2 1.22 62.48 32.10
C ARG A 2 1.11 61.17 32.91
N THR A 3 2.14 60.48 33.41
CA THR A 3 3.60 60.67 33.52
C THR A 3 4.15 59.43 34.29
N LEU A 4 5.27 58.86 33.81
CA LEU A 4 6.50 58.45 34.52
C LEU A 4 6.46 57.78 35.92
N THR A 5 7.11 56.61 36.05
CA THR A 5 8.19 56.23 37.03
C THR A 5 8.51 54.73 36.85
N SER A 6 9.65 54.28 36.29
CA SER A 6 11.06 54.30 36.73
C SER A 6 11.34 53.56 38.05
N ALA A 7 12.06 52.43 37.99
CA ALA A 7 13.04 52.00 38.98
C ALA A 7 13.90 50.82 38.47
N THR A 8 15.09 51.15 37.99
CA THR A 8 16.26 50.26 37.90
C THR A 8 16.96 50.16 39.26
N ASN A 9 17.42 48.97 39.67
CA ASN A 9 18.70 48.76 40.40
C ASN A 9 18.91 47.26 40.71
N SER A 10 19.96 46.64 40.16
CA SER A 10 21.35 46.64 40.68
C SER A 10 21.51 45.84 41.96
N LEU A 11 21.93 44.58 41.83
CA LEU A 11 22.89 43.98 42.75
C LEU A 11 23.85 43.09 41.96
N ALA A 12 25.05 43.62 41.80
CA ALA A 12 26.24 42.91 41.39
C ALA A 12 26.57 41.80 42.41
N GLN A 13 26.75 40.59 41.92
CA GLN A 13 27.47 39.55 42.64
C GLN A 13 28.71 39.19 41.82
N ILE A 14 29.80 39.85 42.21
CA ILE A 14 31.18 39.55 41.86
C ILE A 14 31.56 38.31 42.65
N TYR A 15 31.75 37.14 42.03
CA TYR A 15 32.58 36.10 42.63
C TYR A 15 33.40 35.36 41.54
N TRP A 16 34.71 35.64 41.58
CA TRP A 16 35.85 34.76 41.32
C TRP A 16 36.27 34.49 39.87
N ILE A 17 37.21 35.35 39.44
CA ILE A 17 38.22 35.11 38.43
C ILE A 17 39.17 33.98 38.91
N PRO A 18 39.41 32.94 38.09
CA PRO A 18 40.74 32.39 37.99
C PRO A 18 41.39 32.79 36.66
N LEU A 19 42.38 33.67 36.80
CA LEU A 19 43.41 33.98 35.83
C LEU A 19 44.09 32.66 35.41
N THR A 20 43.78 32.16 34.22
CA THR A 20 44.52 31.05 33.61
C THR A 20 44.91 31.44 32.18
N ALA A 21 46.03 32.16 32.10
CA ALA A 21 46.78 32.29 30.85
C ALA A 21 47.70 31.08 30.70
N VAL A 22 47.28 30.11 29.88
CA VAL A 22 48.18 29.10 29.29
C VAL A 22 47.98 29.14 27.78
N LEU A 23 48.93 29.79 27.11
CA LEU A 23 49.15 29.71 25.67
C LEU A 23 49.88 28.40 25.36
N LEU A 24 49.17 27.39 24.85
CA LEU A 24 49.78 26.29 24.10
C LEU A 24 48.92 25.89 22.89
N ALA A 25 49.47 26.18 21.71
CA ALA A 25 49.49 25.38 20.48
C ALA A 25 48.25 24.56 20.06
N SER A 26 47.76 24.94 18.87
CA SER A 26 46.99 24.14 17.92
C SER A 26 47.43 22.67 17.85
N CYS A 27 46.49 21.75 18.08
CA CYS A 27 46.51 20.43 17.47
C CYS A 27 45.14 20.21 16.82
N SER A 28 45.14 20.20 15.49
CA SER A 28 44.06 19.72 14.65
C SER A 28 43.66 18.31 15.08
N GLY A 29 42.66 18.21 15.95
CA GLY A 29 42.04 16.96 16.38
C GLY A 29 40.83 16.70 15.51
N THR A 30 41.10 16.03 14.39
CA THR A 30 40.22 15.16 13.62
C THR A 30 38.74 15.31 13.88
N GLY A 31 38.02 15.84 12.88
CA GLY A 31 36.56 15.81 12.85
C GLY A 31 36.07 14.42 13.23
N THR A 32 35.36 14.35 14.35
CA THR A 32 34.51 13.22 14.68
C THR A 32 33.36 13.27 13.70
N ASN A 33 33.62 12.81 12.49
CA ASN A 33 32.58 12.41 11.56
C ASN A 33 31.93 11.21 12.26
N TRP A 34 30.80 11.48 12.93
CA TRP A 34 29.82 10.47 13.27
C TRP A 34 29.30 9.91 11.95
N ASN A 35 30.11 9.06 11.31
CA ASN A 35 29.66 8.15 10.30
C ASN A 35 28.79 7.16 11.07
N MET A 36 27.50 7.48 11.17
CA MET A 36 26.49 6.49 11.51
C MET A 36 26.70 5.35 10.53
N SER A 37 27.26 4.24 11.00
CA SER A 37 27.20 2.97 10.29
C SER A 37 25.73 2.75 9.97
N SER A 38 25.36 2.94 8.70
CA SER A 38 24.13 2.39 8.19
C SER A 38 24.17 0.91 8.52
N LEU A 39 23.23 0.49 9.37
CA LEU A 39 22.92 -0.91 9.56
C LEU A 39 22.81 -1.51 8.17
N THR A 40 23.52 -2.60 7.92
CA THR A 40 23.57 -3.31 6.65
C THR A 40 22.17 -3.86 6.34
N GLY A 41 21.27 -3.00 5.87
CA GLY A 41 20.01 -3.39 5.27
C GLY A 41 20.29 -4.19 4.01
N PRO A 42 19.41 -5.14 3.65
CA PRO A 42 19.58 -5.91 2.43
C PRO A 42 19.72 -4.94 1.25
N ALA A 43 20.76 -5.12 0.44
CA ALA A 43 21.07 -4.19 -0.64
C ALA A 43 19.87 -4.09 -1.59
N ALA A 44 19.35 -2.86 -1.75
CA ALA A 44 18.30 -2.54 -2.68
C ALA A 44 18.80 -2.85 -4.10
N THR A 45 18.04 -3.66 -4.82
CA THR A 45 18.27 -3.95 -6.23
C THR A 45 17.14 -3.34 -7.05
N PRO A 46 17.32 -3.12 -8.36
CA PRO A 46 16.18 -2.78 -9.20
C PRO A 46 15.10 -3.89 -9.09
N PRO A 47 13.81 -3.53 -9.10
CA PRO A 47 12.73 -4.51 -9.11
C PRO A 47 12.80 -5.35 -10.39
N ALA A 48 12.39 -6.62 -10.31
CA ALA A 48 12.40 -7.53 -11.45
C ALA A 48 11.34 -7.16 -12.51
N TYR A 49 10.31 -6.41 -12.09
CA TYR A 49 9.19 -6.00 -12.93
C TYR A 49 9.08 -4.48 -12.94
N THR A 50 8.64 -3.92 -14.08
CA THR A 50 8.35 -2.49 -14.20
C THR A 50 6.86 -2.22 -13.95
N ALA A 51 6.52 -0.98 -13.61
CA ALA A 51 5.12 -0.57 -13.46
C ALA A 51 4.29 -0.81 -14.73
N ASP A 52 4.87 -0.63 -15.92
CA ASP A 52 4.18 -0.87 -17.19
C ASP A 52 3.84 -2.35 -17.40
N GLN A 53 4.68 -3.27 -16.88
CA GLN A 53 4.40 -4.71 -16.95
C GLN A 53 3.26 -5.11 -16.02
N ILE A 54 3.17 -4.49 -14.85
CA ILE A 54 2.14 -4.79 -13.85
C ILE A 54 0.82 -4.07 -14.15
N ALA A 55 0.86 -2.87 -14.72
CA ALA A 55 -0.34 -2.12 -15.07
C ALA A 55 -1.27 -2.92 -16.00
N GLY A 56 -2.58 -2.77 -15.80
CA GLY A 56 -3.60 -3.49 -16.55
C GLY A 56 -4.93 -3.62 -15.82
N ARG A 57 -5.87 -4.30 -16.48
CA ARG A 57 -7.19 -4.65 -15.95
C ARG A 57 -7.15 -6.10 -15.46
N TYR A 58 -7.58 -6.32 -14.23
CA TYR A 58 -7.47 -7.62 -13.56
C TYR A 58 -8.79 -8.06 -12.95
N GLY A 59 -9.05 -9.35 -13.01
CA GLY A 59 -9.95 -10.01 -12.09
C GLY A 59 -9.19 -10.28 -10.79
N LEU A 60 -9.79 -9.95 -9.66
CA LEU A 60 -9.15 -10.02 -8.34
C LEU A 60 -9.88 -11.04 -7.47
N ALA A 61 -9.13 -11.92 -6.82
CA ALA A 61 -9.59 -12.74 -5.72
C ALA A 61 -8.42 -13.01 -4.75
N ALA A 62 -8.68 -13.65 -3.61
CA ALA A 62 -7.66 -14.00 -2.63
C ALA A 62 -7.91 -15.39 -2.04
N PHE A 63 -6.84 -16.05 -1.60
CA PHE A 63 -6.88 -17.37 -0.98
C PHE A 63 -5.93 -17.45 0.22
N GLN A 64 -6.25 -18.33 1.16
CA GLN A 64 -5.52 -18.45 2.43
C GLN A 64 -4.56 -19.63 2.42
N ARG A 65 -4.91 -20.67 1.65
CA ARG A 65 -4.12 -21.90 1.54
C ARG A 65 -3.76 -22.14 0.09
N ASP A 66 -2.54 -22.58 -0.17
CA ASP A 66 -2.03 -22.75 -1.53
C ASP A 66 -2.82 -23.77 -2.34
N GLU A 67 -3.48 -24.75 -1.69
CA GLU A 67 -4.32 -25.74 -2.38
C GLU A 67 -5.56 -25.11 -3.03
N ASP A 68 -6.02 -23.96 -2.52
CA ASP A 68 -7.18 -23.24 -3.07
C ASP A 68 -6.84 -22.36 -4.27
N ARG A 69 -5.55 -22.16 -4.57
CA ARG A 69 -5.06 -21.22 -5.61
C ARG A 69 -5.74 -21.40 -6.96
N THR A 70 -5.83 -22.63 -7.47
CA THR A 70 -6.40 -22.89 -8.81
C THR A 70 -7.88 -22.54 -8.88
N ARG A 71 -8.63 -22.81 -7.80
CA ARG A 71 -10.05 -22.42 -7.71
C ARG A 71 -10.17 -20.91 -7.71
N THR A 72 -9.38 -20.23 -6.88
CA THR A 72 -9.40 -18.78 -6.73
C THR A 72 -8.95 -18.04 -7.99
N GLU A 73 -7.99 -18.57 -8.75
CA GLU A 73 -7.64 -18.04 -10.07
C GLU A 73 -8.83 -18.09 -11.05
N THR A 74 -9.63 -19.15 -10.99
CA THR A 74 -10.84 -19.28 -11.81
C THR A 74 -11.91 -18.26 -11.38
N GLU A 75 -12.10 -18.08 -10.07
CA GLU A 75 -13.01 -17.07 -9.52
C GLU A 75 -12.56 -15.64 -9.89
N ALA A 76 -11.26 -15.35 -9.79
CA ALA A 76 -10.67 -14.09 -10.22
C ALA A 76 -11.01 -13.80 -11.68
N ARG A 77 -10.84 -14.76 -12.59
CA ARG A 77 -11.22 -14.61 -14.01
C ARG A 77 -12.70 -14.22 -14.20
N GLN A 78 -13.61 -14.74 -13.37
CA GLN A 78 -15.02 -14.38 -13.44
C GLN A 78 -15.28 -12.93 -13.02
N GLN A 79 -14.42 -12.34 -12.18
CA GLN A 79 -14.51 -10.93 -11.77
C GLN A 79 -14.13 -9.94 -12.87
N CYS A 80 -13.64 -10.40 -14.03
CA CYS A 80 -13.32 -9.51 -15.15
C CYS A 80 -14.51 -8.74 -15.75
N ARG A 81 -15.75 -9.02 -15.32
CA ARG A 81 -16.93 -8.19 -15.64
C ARG A 81 -16.88 -6.81 -14.98
N GLN A 82 -16.22 -6.71 -13.82
CA GLN A 82 -15.94 -5.46 -13.10
C GLN A 82 -14.46 -5.48 -12.67
N PRO A 83 -13.54 -5.24 -13.61
CA PRO A 83 -12.14 -5.46 -13.34
C PRO A 83 -11.58 -4.41 -12.39
N TYR A 84 -10.63 -4.85 -11.60
CA TYR A 84 -9.74 -4.03 -10.83
C TYR A 84 -8.67 -3.42 -11.75
N GLU A 85 -8.56 -2.09 -11.77
CA GLU A 85 -7.62 -1.39 -12.63
C GLU A 85 -6.37 -1.01 -11.86
N ILE A 86 -5.23 -1.55 -12.30
CA ILE A 86 -3.91 -1.14 -11.84
C ILE A 86 -3.35 -0.18 -12.89
N VAL A 87 -3.20 1.08 -12.53
CA VAL A 87 -2.61 2.09 -13.44
C VAL A 87 -1.18 2.40 -13.03
N LYS A 88 -0.37 2.84 -14.00
CA LYS A 88 0.96 3.36 -13.72
C LYS A 88 0.85 4.70 -13.01
N GLY A 89 1.54 4.83 -11.88
CA GLY A 89 1.65 6.08 -11.16
C GLY A 89 2.70 7.02 -11.78
N PRO A 90 2.60 8.33 -11.53
CA PRO A 90 3.54 9.33 -12.03
C PRO A 90 4.97 9.16 -11.51
N GLY A 91 5.15 8.57 -10.33
CA GLY A 91 6.45 8.25 -9.73
C GLY A 91 7.09 6.96 -10.24
N GLY A 92 6.49 6.30 -11.25
CA GLY A 92 6.97 5.02 -11.76
C GLY A 92 6.52 3.82 -10.93
N GLY A 93 5.61 4.03 -9.98
CA GLY A 93 4.94 2.98 -9.22
C GLY A 93 3.66 2.46 -9.90
N VAL A 94 2.89 1.67 -9.17
CA VAL A 94 1.55 1.23 -9.54
C VAL A 94 0.53 1.75 -8.56
N VAL A 95 -0.58 2.26 -9.08
CA VAL A 95 -1.68 2.75 -8.26
C VAL A 95 -2.57 1.58 -7.87
N MET A 96 -2.61 1.28 -6.57
CA MET A 96 -3.36 0.17 -6.00
C MET A 96 -3.89 0.52 -4.60
N HIS A 97 -4.85 -0.25 -4.11
CA HIS A 97 -5.32 -0.17 -2.73
C HIS A 97 -4.33 -0.89 -1.81
N LEU A 98 -4.06 -0.28 -0.66
CA LEU A 98 -3.39 -0.90 0.47
C LEU A 98 -4.37 -1.73 1.30
N ALA A 99 -3.84 -2.48 2.28
CA ALA A 99 -4.68 -3.14 3.28
C ALA A 99 -5.51 -2.08 4.02
N ASP A 100 -6.78 -2.37 4.26
CA ASP A 100 -7.73 -1.49 4.96
C ASP A 100 -8.02 -0.11 4.31
N GLN A 101 -7.31 0.27 3.23
CA GLN A 101 -7.48 1.57 2.59
C GLN A 101 -8.51 1.51 1.46
N SER A 102 -9.50 2.41 1.52
CA SER A 102 -10.53 2.55 0.49
C SER A 102 -10.09 3.39 -0.71
N GLN A 103 -9.03 4.19 -0.56
CA GLN A 103 -8.50 5.01 -1.63
C GLN A 103 -7.30 4.32 -2.28
N PRO A 104 -7.25 4.28 -3.62
CA PRO A 104 -6.06 3.83 -4.31
C PRO A 104 -4.93 4.85 -4.13
N GLN A 105 -3.72 4.35 -3.90
CA GLN A 105 -2.52 5.15 -3.74
C GLN A 105 -1.42 4.63 -4.65
N GLU A 106 -0.47 5.48 -5.02
CA GLU A 106 0.71 5.03 -5.74
C GLU A 106 1.62 4.22 -4.81
N LEU A 107 1.97 3.02 -5.24
CA LEU A 107 2.87 2.11 -4.54
C LEU A 107 4.13 1.90 -5.37
N GLN A 108 5.28 1.90 -4.70
CA GLN A 108 6.57 1.69 -5.34
C GLN A 108 6.82 0.21 -5.58
N LEU A 109 7.46 -0.08 -6.72
CA LEU A 109 8.05 -1.38 -6.99
C LEU A 109 9.47 -1.37 -6.45
N LYS A 110 9.77 -2.25 -5.50
CA LYS A 110 11.05 -2.31 -4.80
C LYS A 110 11.70 -3.66 -5.06
N GLY A 111 12.98 -3.67 -5.43
CA GLY A 111 13.74 -4.91 -5.58
C GLY A 111 14.59 -5.20 -4.35
N LEU A 112 14.72 -6.48 -4.02
CA LEU A 112 15.62 -6.95 -3.00
C LEU A 112 16.56 -8.02 -3.57
N THR A 113 17.77 -8.08 -3.00
CA THR A 113 18.74 -9.14 -3.28
C THR A 113 18.07 -10.51 -3.21
N GLY A 114 18.37 -11.37 -4.19
CA GLY A 114 17.69 -12.66 -4.38
C GLY A 114 16.53 -12.64 -5.37
N GLY A 115 16.34 -11.54 -6.11
CA GLY A 115 15.36 -11.44 -7.21
C GLY A 115 13.93 -11.22 -6.76
N LYS A 116 13.72 -10.92 -5.46
CA LYS A 116 12.40 -10.61 -4.91
C LYS A 116 11.98 -9.20 -5.30
N THR A 117 10.70 -9.05 -5.63
CA THR A 117 10.09 -7.74 -5.91
C THR A 117 8.95 -7.52 -4.94
N PHE A 118 8.84 -6.30 -4.42
CA PHE A 118 7.81 -5.87 -3.48
C PHE A 118 7.01 -4.70 -4.05
N ILE A 119 5.74 -4.62 -3.69
CA ILE A 119 4.83 -3.53 -4.04
C ILE A 119 4.23 -2.99 -2.76
N GLY A 120 4.51 -1.73 -2.44
CA GLY A 120 4.00 -1.10 -1.23
C GLY A 120 4.31 0.40 -1.13
N PRO A 121 4.04 1.01 0.03
CA PRO A 121 4.30 2.44 0.25
C PRO A 121 5.76 2.80 0.03
N GLU A 122 6.09 4.08 -0.11
CA GLU A 122 7.47 4.53 -0.16
C GLU A 122 8.27 4.05 1.07
N GLY A 123 9.52 3.63 0.85
CA GLY A 123 10.40 3.11 1.89
C GLY A 123 11.16 1.87 1.45
N GLU A 124 11.79 1.20 2.42
CA GLU A 124 12.56 -0.03 2.18
C GLU A 124 11.67 -1.19 1.72
N ALA A 125 12.27 -2.16 1.04
CA ALA A 125 11.59 -3.37 0.59
C ALA A 125 11.39 -4.35 1.74
N GLY A 126 10.19 -4.91 1.87
CA GLY A 126 9.85 -5.85 2.92
C GLY A 126 9.24 -5.21 4.16
N GLY A 127 8.69 -3.99 4.04
CA GLY A 127 7.90 -3.38 5.11
C GLY A 127 6.58 -4.12 5.34
N ASP A 128 5.94 -3.90 6.48
CA ASP A 128 4.70 -4.63 6.84
C ASP A 128 3.55 -4.43 5.85
N GLN A 129 3.49 -3.25 5.24
CA GLN A 129 2.51 -2.87 4.22
C GLN A 129 2.94 -3.25 2.79
N ASP A 130 4.07 -3.93 2.64
CA ASP A 130 4.52 -4.41 1.35
C ASP A 130 3.87 -5.75 0.99
N ARG A 131 3.70 -5.94 -0.31
CA ARG A 131 3.33 -7.21 -0.91
C ARG A 131 4.50 -7.75 -1.70
N GLU A 132 4.94 -8.95 -1.38
CA GLU A 132 5.89 -9.70 -2.20
C GLU A 132 5.20 -10.21 -3.47
N VAL A 133 5.83 -9.96 -4.62
CA VAL A 133 5.47 -10.60 -5.88
C VAL A 133 5.97 -12.04 -5.84
N VAL A 134 5.09 -12.97 -5.50
CA VAL A 134 5.41 -14.40 -5.40
C VAL A 134 5.64 -14.99 -6.80
N SER A 135 4.80 -14.61 -7.75
CA SER A 135 4.95 -15.01 -9.14
C SER A 135 4.24 -14.03 -10.07
N PHE A 136 4.83 -13.75 -11.22
CA PHE A 136 4.19 -13.04 -12.32
C PHE A 136 4.64 -13.61 -13.67
N ASP A 137 3.68 -14.05 -14.48
CA ASP A 137 3.91 -14.62 -15.82
C ASP A 137 3.39 -13.71 -16.96
N GLY A 138 3.03 -12.47 -16.63
CA GLY A 138 2.41 -11.52 -17.57
C GLY A 138 0.88 -11.63 -17.67
N LYS A 139 0.27 -12.69 -17.13
CA LYS A 139 -1.18 -12.91 -17.09
C LYS A 139 -1.72 -13.03 -15.67
N VAL A 140 -1.04 -13.76 -14.81
CA VAL A 140 -1.40 -14.00 -13.42
C VAL A 140 -0.32 -13.39 -12.54
N LEU A 141 -0.72 -12.42 -11.72
CA LEU A 141 0.11 -11.80 -10.70
C LEU A 141 -0.35 -12.29 -9.33
N VAL A 142 0.56 -12.89 -8.58
CA VAL A 142 0.29 -13.37 -7.21
C VAL A 142 1.07 -12.51 -6.23
N LEU A 143 0.33 -11.87 -5.32
CA LEU A 143 0.86 -10.97 -4.31
C LEU A 143 0.57 -11.52 -2.92
N ARG A 144 1.62 -11.65 -2.11
CA ARG A 144 1.51 -12.07 -0.71
C ARG A 144 1.95 -10.94 0.20
N TRP A 145 1.18 -10.65 1.25
CA TRP A 145 1.59 -9.69 2.28
C TRP A 145 2.85 -10.16 3.00
N VAL A 146 3.76 -9.22 3.27
CA VAL A 146 4.96 -9.52 4.06
C VAL A 146 4.60 -9.70 5.53
N SER A 147 3.75 -8.82 6.07
CA SER A 147 3.22 -8.96 7.43
C SER A 147 2.25 -10.14 7.52
N SER A 148 2.49 -11.03 8.49
CA SER A 148 1.61 -12.17 8.78
C SER A 148 0.26 -11.74 9.33
N GLU A 149 0.18 -10.60 10.03
CA GLU A 149 -1.07 -10.05 10.54
C GLU A 149 -2.01 -9.69 9.39
N ILE A 150 -1.50 -8.96 8.39
CA ILE A 150 -2.28 -8.57 7.21
C ILE A 150 -2.58 -9.81 6.35
N ALA A 151 -1.61 -10.71 6.19
CA ALA A 151 -1.80 -11.97 5.46
C ALA A 151 -2.92 -12.83 6.06
N SER A 152 -3.08 -12.84 7.38
CA SER A 152 -4.14 -13.61 8.04
C SER A 152 -5.55 -13.11 7.67
N ARG A 153 -5.72 -11.78 7.55
CA ARG A 153 -7.00 -11.12 7.28
C ARG A 153 -7.34 -11.12 5.78
N TYR A 154 -6.35 -10.94 4.93
CA TYR A 154 -6.56 -10.71 3.49
C TYR A 154 -6.07 -11.84 2.58
N GLY A 155 -5.24 -12.74 3.09
CA GLY A 155 -4.69 -13.85 2.32
C GLY A 155 -3.69 -13.43 1.26
N THR A 156 -3.39 -14.38 0.38
CA THR A 156 -2.61 -14.16 -0.83
C THR A 156 -3.54 -13.73 -1.95
N ALA A 157 -3.31 -12.53 -2.50
CA ALA A 157 -4.10 -11.99 -3.58
C ALA A 157 -3.62 -12.55 -4.93
N VAL A 158 -4.58 -12.87 -5.80
CA VAL A 158 -4.34 -13.26 -7.18
C VAL A 158 -5.08 -12.33 -8.13
N TYR A 159 -4.31 -11.76 -9.05
CA TYR A 159 -4.76 -10.85 -10.08
C TYR A 159 -4.60 -11.56 -11.42
N VAL A 160 -5.71 -11.90 -12.06
CA VAL A 160 -5.70 -12.50 -13.39
C VAL A 160 -6.07 -11.44 -14.42
N ARG A 161 -5.20 -11.21 -15.41
CA ARG A 161 -5.45 -10.25 -16.48
C ARG A 161 -6.76 -10.56 -17.18
N CYS A 162 -7.54 -9.52 -17.38
CA CYS A 162 -8.77 -9.61 -18.14
C CYS A 162 -8.45 -9.57 -19.63
N GLU A 163 -8.62 -10.72 -20.28
CA GLU A 163 -8.46 -10.84 -21.72
C GLU A 163 -9.51 -9.98 -22.44
N GLY A 164 -9.05 -9.08 -23.32
CA GLY A 164 -9.83 -8.60 -24.47
C GLY A 164 -11.25 -8.07 -24.24
N THR A 165 -11.49 -7.25 -23.22
CA THR A 165 -12.30 -6.05 -23.49
C THR A 165 -11.32 -4.88 -23.55
N THR A 166 -10.75 -4.67 -24.73
CA THR A 166 -10.57 -3.29 -25.21
C THR A 166 -11.83 -2.51 -24.83
N PRO A 167 -11.73 -1.30 -24.25
CA PRO A 167 -12.91 -0.50 -23.99
C PRO A 167 -13.64 -0.37 -25.32
N THR A 168 -14.80 -1.02 -25.44
CA THR A 168 -15.61 -0.99 -26.63
C THR A 168 -16.10 0.44 -26.76
N THR A 169 -15.35 1.28 -27.48
CA THR A 169 -15.88 2.51 -28.07
C THR A 169 -17.18 2.11 -28.72
N LYS A 170 -18.31 2.64 -28.23
CA LYS A 170 -19.67 2.30 -28.65
C LYS A 170 -19.74 2.22 -30.18
N ARG A 171 -19.59 1.02 -30.74
CA ARG A 171 -19.88 0.79 -32.16
C ARG A 171 -21.39 0.73 -32.25
N LYS A 172 -21.98 1.86 -32.65
CA LYS A 172 -23.41 2.05 -32.88
C LYS A 172 -23.93 0.88 -33.72
N SER A 173 -24.60 -0.08 -33.09
CA SER A 173 -25.23 -1.21 -33.77
C SER A 173 -26.50 -0.72 -34.46
N THR A 174 -26.34 -0.17 -35.66
CA THR A 174 -27.46 0.01 -36.58
C THR A 174 -27.92 -1.37 -37.07
N ALA A 175 -29.05 -1.79 -36.51
CA ALA A 175 -30.09 -2.63 -37.11
C ALA A 175 -29.65 -3.85 -37.95
N ARG A 176 -29.86 -5.05 -37.38
CA ARG A 176 -30.38 -6.17 -38.16
C ARG A 176 -31.65 -6.70 -37.48
N LYS A 177 -32.79 -6.16 -37.91
CA LYS A 177 -34.10 -6.78 -37.72
C LYS A 177 -34.11 -8.09 -38.50
N THR A 178 -34.34 -9.22 -37.85
CA THR A 178 -35.28 -10.25 -38.32
C THR A 178 -35.51 -11.26 -37.20
N ALA A 179 -36.80 -11.52 -36.98
CA ALA A 179 -37.35 -12.25 -35.86
C ALA A 179 -37.23 -13.77 -36.03
N ALA A 180 -37.12 -14.48 -34.90
CA ALA A 180 -37.75 -15.78 -34.72
C ALA A 180 -38.14 -15.93 -33.25
N LYS A 181 -39.34 -16.45 -33.04
CA LYS A 181 -40.23 -16.30 -31.88
C LYS A 181 -40.15 -17.53 -30.97
N SER A 182 -40.58 -17.32 -29.71
CA SER A 182 -41.19 -18.27 -28.75
C SER A 182 -40.30 -18.83 -27.61
N PRO A 183 -40.88 -19.22 -26.45
CA PRO A 183 -41.48 -18.31 -25.48
C PRO A 183 -40.92 -18.46 -24.05
N SER A 184 -41.23 -17.45 -23.24
CA SER A 184 -40.92 -17.29 -21.82
C SER A 184 -41.45 -18.42 -20.92
N LYS A 185 -40.63 -18.91 -19.98
CA LYS A 185 -41.09 -19.25 -18.63
C LYS A 185 -39.95 -19.33 -17.60
N ALA A 186 -40.28 -18.88 -16.39
CA ALA A 186 -39.54 -18.97 -15.13
C ALA A 186 -38.44 -17.90 -14.88
N ALA A 187 -38.88 -16.78 -14.33
CA ALA A 187 -38.06 -15.93 -13.47
C ALA A 187 -37.63 -16.69 -12.21
N PRO A 188 -36.43 -16.39 -11.69
CA PRO A 188 -36.27 -16.18 -10.26
C PRO A 188 -35.87 -14.74 -9.98
N LYS A 189 -36.30 -14.32 -8.79
CA LYS A 189 -36.38 -12.97 -8.25
C LYS A 189 -35.06 -12.18 -8.35
N ALA A 190 -35.23 -10.88 -8.57
CA ALA A 190 -34.20 -9.87 -8.42
C ALA A 190 -33.52 -9.98 -7.05
N GLN A 191 -32.26 -10.40 -7.05
CA GLN A 191 -31.40 -10.28 -5.89
C GLN A 191 -30.66 -8.95 -6.01
N LYS A 192 -31.02 -8.04 -5.12
CA LYS A 192 -30.42 -6.71 -4.98
C LYS A 192 -29.01 -6.91 -4.38
N ASN A 193 -28.06 -7.31 -5.21
CA ASN A 193 -26.67 -7.49 -4.78
C ASN A 193 -25.97 -6.14 -4.77
N THR A 194 -26.12 -5.46 -3.64
CA THR A 194 -25.14 -4.48 -3.16
C THR A 194 -23.77 -5.16 -3.15
N PRO A 195 -22.68 -4.53 -3.63
CA PRO A 195 -21.34 -5.06 -3.41
C PRO A 195 -21.10 -5.07 -1.90
N VAL A 196 -21.07 -6.27 -1.32
CA VAL A 196 -20.68 -6.47 0.07
C VAL A 196 -19.15 -6.33 0.09
N PHE A 197 -18.70 -5.12 0.41
CA PHE A 197 -17.41 -4.93 1.07
C PHE A 197 -17.49 -5.81 2.32
N MET A 198 -16.76 -6.93 2.32
CA MET A 198 -16.69 -7.82 3.48
C MET A 198 -15.86 -7.08 4.54
N ALA A 199 -16.54 -6.24 5.32
CA ALA A 199 -16.01 -5.74 6.57
C ALA A 199 -15.73 -6.95 7.50
N PRO A 200 -14.66 -6.91 8.30
CA PRO A 200 -14.44 -7.93 9.31
C PRO A 200 -15.64 -7.99 10.28
N PRO A 201 -15.96 -9.17 10.85
CA PRO A 201 -16.96 -9.26 11.90
C PRO A 201 -16.59 -8.29 13.03
N GLN A 202 -17.50 -7.42 13.40
CA GLN A 202 -17.39 -6.63 14.62
C GLN A 202 -17.76 -7.57 15.77
N ASP A 203 -16.79 -7.89 16.62
CA ASP A 203 -17.03 -8.63 17.86
C ASP A 203 -17.99 -7.81 18.76
N PRO A 204 -19.09 -8.40 19.25
CA PRO A 204 -20.09 -7.69 20.05
C PRO A 204 -19.79 -7.63 21.57
N ASP A 205 -18.56 -7.86 22.04
CA ASP A 205 -18.28 -8.07 23.48
C ASP A 205 -17.55 -6.90 24.21
N ASP A 206 -17.59 -5.67 23.70
CA ASP A 206 -17.15 -4.48 24.47
C ASP A 206 -18.32 -3.81 25.21
N ASP A 207 -18.88 -4.51 26.21
CA ASP A 207 -19.69 -3.86 27.25
C ASP A 207 -18.74 -3.08 28.19
N PRO A 208 -18.89 -1.75 28.33
CA PRO A 208 -18.12 -1.00 29.32
C PRO A 208 -18.52 -1.42 30.74
N PRO A 209 -17.56 -1.52 31.68
CA PRO A 209 -17.88 -1.89 33.05
C PRO A 209 -18.83 -0.86 33.68
N PRO A 210 -19.78 -1.29 34.53
CA PRO A 210 -20.67 -0.37 35.21
C PRO A 210 -19.84 0.57 36.10
N ASN A 211 -20.01 1.86 35.83
CA ASN A 211 -19.69 2.95 36.74
C ASN A 211 -19.92 2.51 38.20
N SER A 212 -18.86 2.56 38.99
CA SER A 212 -18.91 2.55 40.45
C SER A 212 -18.38 3.89 40.95
N ASN A 213 -19.21 4.93 40.99
CA ASN A 213 -19.42 5.87 42.11
C ASN A 213 -20.47 6.94 41.77
#